data_AF-A0AAD6B8A0-F1
#
_entry.id   AF-A0AAD6B8A0-F1
#
_cell.length_a   1.000
_cell.length_b   1.000
_cell.length_c   1.000
_cell.angle_alpha   90.00
_cell.angle_beta   90.00
_cell.angle_gamma   90.00
#
_symmetry.space_group_name_H-M   'P 1'
#
loop_
_entity.id
_entity.type
_entity.pdbx_description
1 polymer ?
#
loop_
_entity_poly.entity_id
_entity_poly.type
_entity_poly.pdbx_seq_one_letter_code
_entity_poly.pdbx_strand_id
1 'polypeptide(L)'
;MSAHAKKRKVDAECRVFKKNWTAKYLFTEVGGKAVCLVCGEQIAVFKDYNLSGHYETKHAEKYKNLTDAERARTLNALLAKLQKQQGFFTKLHTSKDAATKTSFVISHKIAKHSKPFSEGEFVKECLVDSAALICPEKKEAFEQVPLSRRTVTRRIEDIAGNLELQLQHEVASFDFISLALDESCDVRDTAQLLVFVRGITPDFKITEELAAMRPMKGTTTGSDLFTEVNACMDTLGLKWDRLAGVTTDGCPNLTVNFIRARALNHRQFVALLEEHETEHSDIGYHTAVRWLSLDKVLKRVWDLKAEIQEFCEMKGKDIPELSDEDWIADFAFAVDVTALMNELNTKLQGKGLFVHEMHSLVKAFKRKMHNMCDLLDVSLHIHDRISSLRSMLDLAAVELPQNKIKKLGQELLVVGGLLEQFEKCVGQQREELRHLKELEESFKENVGGVQHMKDNVPAHMPKKRGPANGGEAAVKQDEAVQPAQQPVRKSNKSCIRSMDVITLPEFESIPQYMRGRVSYDQMNAAVQSINTAVTAKYKILHQSMKTLNNYTRKLHQRFKEQETKDTKGQNFVVEEDIRAFSKIKVDKRFQGILNMLRHCQRLREMRGGGLTRYMLL
;
A
#
# COMPACT_ATOMS: atom_id res chain seq x y z
N MET A 1 44.59 43.94 -29.79
CA MET A 1 43.64 42.88 -29.38
C MET A 1 43.05 42.26 -30.63
N SER A 2 43.36 40.99 -30.89
CA SER A 2 42.90 40.24 -32.08
C SER A 2 41.45 39.78 -31.87
N ALA A 3 40.54 40.25 -32.71
CA ALA A 3 39.16 39.76 -32.76
C ALA A 3 39.17 38.33 -33.32
N HIS A 4 39.06 37.34 -32.45
CA HIS A 4 38.85 35.95 -32.86
C HIS A 4 37.52 35.81 -33.58
N ALA A 5 37.58 35.52 -34.89
CA ALA A 5 36.44 35.11 -35.68
C ALA A 5 35.81 33.85 -35.05
N LYS A 6 34.53 33.95 -34.64
CA LYS A 6 33.73 32.80 -34.18
C LYS A 6 33.77 31.71 -35.25
N LYS A 7 34.43 30.58 -34.96
CA LYS A 7 34.35 29.37 -35.79
C LYS A 7 32.88 28.94 -35.86
N ARG A 8 32.31 28.97 -37.07
CA ARG A 8 30.93 28.56 -37.35
C ARG A 8 30.80 27.04 -37.15
N LYS A 9 29.88 26.59 -36.30
CA LYS A 9 29.58 25.16 -36.10
C LYS A 9 28.61 24.68 -37.19
N VAL A 10 28.89 23.51 -37.76
CA VAL A 10 28.14 22.88 -38.87
C VAL A 10 26.66 22.64 -38.51
N ASP A 11 26.38 22.40 -37.24
CA ASP A 11 25.05 22.06 -36.72
C ASP A 11 24.05 23.23 -36.76
N ALA A 12 24.53 24.47 -36.92
CA ALA A 12 23.70 25.67 -36.95
C ALA A 12 23.04 25.95 -38.32
N GLU A 13 23.38 25.19 -39.37
CA GLU A 13 23.01 25.54 -40.74
C GLU A 13 21.88 24.72 -41.37
N CYS A 14 21.19 23.83 -40.63
CA CYS A 14 20.02 23.05 -41.11
C CYS A 14 20.13 22.61 -42.58
N ARG A 15 21.29 22.06 -42.98
CA ARG A 15 21.59 21.77 -44.38
C ARG A 15 20.82 20.52 -44.78
N VAL A 16 20.04 20.59 -45.86
CA VAL A 16 19.20 19.49 -46.34
C VAL A 16 19.79 18.89 -47.62
N PHE A 17 19.69 17.57 -47.76
CA PHE A 17 20.09 16.89 -48.98
C PHE A 17 19.22 17.34 -50.18
N LYS A 18 19.85 17.74 -51.29
CA LYS A 18 19.12 18.16 -52.49
C LYS A 18 18.93 16.97 -53.44
N LYS A 19 17.68 16.68 -53.81
CA LYS A 19 17.33 15.57 -54.72
C LYS A 19 18.04 15.64 -56.08
N ASN A 20 18.41 16.83 -56.54
CA ASN A 20 19.14 16.99 -57.80
C ASN A 20 20.56 16.38 -57.75
N TRP A 21 21.16 16.22 -56.56
CA TRP A 21 22.46 15.55 -56.37
C TRP A 21 22.42 14.06 -56.70
N THR A 22 21.25 13.45 -56.63
CA THR A 22 21.04 12.05 -57.02
C THR A 22 21.23 11.87 -58.52
N ALA A 23 20.65 12.75 -59.33
CA ALA A 23 20.87 12.74 -60.77
C ALA A 23 22.26 13.27 -61.16
N LYS A 24 22.77 14.31 -60.47
CA LYS A 24 24.01 15.00 -60.85
C LYS A 24 25.29 14.27 -60.43
N TYR A 25 25.31 13.65 -59.26
CA TYR A 25 26.53 13.10 -58.64
C TYR A 25 26.39 11.63 -58.23
N LEU A 26 25.24 10.99 -58.51
CA LEU A 26 24.94 9.62 -58.12
C LEU A 26 25.01 9.40 -56.59
N PHE A 27 24.44 10.34 -55.82
CA PHE A 27 24.34 10.23 -54.36
C PHE A 27 22.89 10.06 -53.90
N THR A 28 22.68 9.37 -52.79
CA THR A 28 21.38 9.35 -52.10
C THR A 28 21.56 9.59 -50.61
N GLU A 29 20.52 10.06 -49.94
CA GLU A 29 20.51 10.17 -48.49
C GLU A 29 20.14 8.83 -47.85
N VAL A 30 20.93 8.39 -46.86
CA VAL A 30 20.65 7.23 -46.01
C VAL A 30 21.02 7.58 -44.57
N GLY A 31 20.04 7.54 -43.65
CA GLY A 31 20.30 7.77 -42.22
C GLY A 31 20.95 9.12 -41.90
N GLY A 32 20.58 10.19 -42.62
CA GLY A 32 21.13 11.54 -42.43
C GLY A 32 22.54 11.77 -43.00
N LYS A 33 23.05 10.86 -43.84
CA LYS A 33 24.34 10.99 -44.54
C LYS A 33 24.17 10.82 -46.05
N ALA A 34 25.06 11.43 -46.83
CA ALA A 34 25.06 11.28 -48.29
C ALA A 34 25.91 10.07 -48.65
N VAL A 35 25.31 9.07 -49.29
CA VAL A 35 25.96 7.83 -49.68
C VAL A 35 26.15 7.80 -51.19
N CYS A 36 27.38 7.56 -51.64
CA CYS A 36 27.67 7.38 -53.06
C CYS A 36 27.06 6.05 -53.54
N LEU A 37 26.25 6.10 -54.59
CA LEU A 37 25.59 4.92 -55.16
C LEU A 37 26.55 3.97 -55.88
N VAL A 38 27.76 4.43 -56.22
CA VAL A 38 28.76 3.65 -56.97
C VAL A 38 29.72 2.89 -56.03
N CYS A 39 30.32 3.58 -55.06
CA CYS A 39 31.32 2.99 -54.15
C CYS A 39 30.85 2.81 -52.70
N GLY A 40 29.68 3.32 -52.32
CA GLY A 40 29.14 3.20 -50.96
C GLY A 40 29.76 4.12 -49.91
N GLU A 41 30.69 5.01 -50.30
CA GLU A 41 31.35 5.95 -49.39
C GLU A 41 30.38 6.99 -48.83
N GLN A 42 30.51 7.31 -47.53
CA GLN A 42 29.59 8.20 -46.81
C GLN A 42 30.21 9.59 -46.62
N ILE A 43 29.47 10.63 -47.00
CA ILE A 43 29.82 12.03 -46.79
C ILE A 43 28.87 12.59 -45.73
N ALA A 44 29.42 12.95 -44.57
CA ALA A 44 28.64 13.43 -43.42
C ALA A 44 28.11 14.87 -43.59
N VAL A 45 28.76 15.69 -44.43
CA VAL A 45 28.41 17.10 -44.60
C VAL A 45 27.79 17.33 -45.97
N PHE A 46 26.51 17.71 -45.99
CA PHE A 46 25.76 18.06 -47.19
C PHE A 46 26.25 19.39 -47.81
N LYS A 47 27.28 19.29 -48.65
CA LYS A 47 27.82 20.39 -49.45
C LYS A 47 28.01 19.91 -50.88
N ASP A 48 27.50 20.69 -51.82
CA ASP A 48 27.64 20.44 -53.26
C ASP A 48 29.10 20.14 -53.64
N TYR A 49 30.04 20.99 -53.20
CA TYR A 49 31.49 20.80 -53.37
C TYR A 49 32.03 19.44 -52.89
N ASN A 50 31.52 18.91 -51.77
CA ASN A 50 31.99 17.62 -51.25
C ASN A 50 31.51 16.46 -52.14
N LEU A 51 30.25 16.51 -52.58
CA LEU A 51 29.66 15.48 -53.41
C LEU A 51 30.19 15.55 -54.86
N SER A 52 30.31 16.76 -55.40
CA SER A 52 30.87 17.01 -56.72
C SER A 52 32.35 16.64 -56.78
N GLY A 53 33.15 17.03 -55.78
CA GLY A 53 34.56 16.67 -55.70
C GLY A 53 34.78 15.15 -55.61
N HIS A 54 33.96 14.44 -54.84
CA HIS A 54 34.00 12.97 -54.80
C HIS A 54 33.63 12.37 -56.16
N TYR A 55 32.56 12.85 -56.80
CA TYR A 55 32.12 12.36 -58.10
C TYR A 55 33.18 12.61 -59.18
N GLU A 56 33.74 13.81 -59.22
CA GLU A 56 34.76 14.22 -60.19
C GLU A 56 36.05 13.44 -60.05
N THR A 57 36.50 13.20 -58.82
CA THR A 57 37.78 12.51 -58.57
C THR A 57 37.69 10.99 -58.69
N LYS A 58 36.55 10.37 -58.39
CA LYS A 58 36.43 8.90 -58.32
C LYS A 58 35.58 8.26 -59.40
N HIS A 59 34.65 9.00 -60.01
CA HIS A 59 33.61 8.42 -60.86
C HIS A 59 33.40 9.12 -62.20
N ALA A 60 33.88 10.35 -62.39
CA ALA A 60 33.58 11.13 -63.59
C ALA A 60 34.08 10.45 -64.88
N GLU A 61 35.26 9.83 -64.88
CA GLU A 61 35.78 9.15 -66.09
C GLU A 61 34.80 8.12 -66.66
N LYS A 62 34.07 7.42 -65.79
CA LYS A 62 33.15 6.34 -66.18
C LYS A 62 31.72 6.81 -66.45
N TYR A 63 31.28 7.90 -65.80
CA TYR A 63 29.86 8.29 -65.78
C TYR A 63 29.56 9.67 -66.37
N LYS A 64 30.58 10.45 -66.79
CA LYS A 64 30.42 11.82 -67.32
C LYS A 64 29.87 11.87 -68.74
N ASN A 65 30.16 10.86 -69.56
CA ASN A 65 29.80 10.82 -70.99
C ASN A 65 28.54 9.99 -71.29
N LEU A 66 27.73 9.67 -70.27
CA LEU A 66 26.48 8.94 -70.45
C LEU A 66 25.41 9.88 -71.00
N THR A 67 24.59 9.38 -71.93
CA THR A 67 23.37 10.09 -72.32
C THR A 67 22.40 10.18 -71.15
N ASP A 68 21.48 11.14 -71.15
CA ASP A 68 20.51 11.31 -70.07
C ASP A 68 19.67 10.03 -69.83
N ALA A 69 19.33 9.31 -70.90
CA ALA A 69 18.59 8.05 -70.83
C ALA A 69 19.41 6.89 -70.23
N GLU A 70 20.71 6.82 -70.51
CA GLU A 70 21.61 5.81 -69.93
C GLU A 70 21.94 6.13 -68.47
N ARG A 71 22.09 7.41 -68.15
CA ARG A 71 22.32 7.88 -66.79
C ARG A 71 21.13 7.58 -65.89
N ALA A 72 19.91 7.80 -66.37
CA ALA A 72 18.69 7.45 -65.65
C ALA A 72 18.56 5.93 -65.42
N ARG A 73 18.86 5.11 -66.44
CA ARG A 73 18.87 3.64 -66.30
C ARG A 73 19.89 3.16 -65.28
N THR A 74 21.11 3.70 -65.34
CA THR A 74 22.20 3.37 -64.42
C THR A 74 21.85 3.78 -62.98
N LEU A 75 21.30 4.97 -62.80
CA LEU A 75 20.86 5.48 -61.50
C LEU A 75 19.78 4.57 -60.88
N ASN A 76 18.76 4.19 -61.66
CA ASN A 76 17.70 3.30 -61.21
C ASN A 76 18.24 1.92 -60.81
N ALA A 77 19.18 1.37 -61.59
CA ALA A 77 19.81 0.10 -61.27
C ALA A 77 20.64 0.15 -59.97
N LEU A 78 21.39 1.23 -59.74
CA LEU A 78 22.18 1.42 -58.52
C LEU A 78 21.29 1.65 -57.29
N LEU A 79 20.22 2.43 -57.42
CA LEU A 79 19.23 2.60 -56.36
C LEU A 79 18.54 1.28 -56.00
N ALA A 80 18.12 0.49 -57.00
CA ALA A 80 17.51 -0.82 -56.76
C ALA A 80 18.48 -1.79 -56.07
N LYS A 81 19.77 -1.75 -56.41
CA LYS A 81 20.81 -2.55 -55.76
C LYS A 81 20.99 -2.15 -54.30
N LEU A 82 21.08 -0.85 -54.01
CA LEU A 82 21.18 -0.35 -52.65
C LEU A 82 19.94 -0.67 -51.82
N GLN A 83 18.74 -0.52 -52.38
CA GLN A 83 17.48 -0.88 -51.74
C GLN A 83 17.40 -2.37 -51.42
N LYS A 84 17.85 -3.26 -52.31
CA LYS A 84 17.94 -4.70 -52.03
C LYS A 84 18.88 -5.02 -50.88
N GLN A 85 20.06 -4.38 -50.84
CA GLN A 85 21.03 -4.55 -49.76
C GLN A 85 20.47 -4.07 -48.43
N GLN A 86 19.91 -2.86 -48.39
CA GLN A 86 19.27 -2.32 -47.19
C GLN A 86 18.08 -3.16 -46.72
N GLY A 87 17.24 -3.61 -47.65
CA GLY A 87 16.08 -4.47 -47.36
C GLY A 87 16.46 -5.81 -46.72
N PHE A 88 17.63 -6.38 -47.04
CA PHE A 88 18.13 -7.60 -46.41
C PHE A 88 18.47 -7.38 -44.93
N PHE A 89 19.21 -6.30 -44.63
CA PHE A 89 19.55 -5.94 -43.24
C PHE A 89 18.30 -5.54 -42.43
N THR A 90 17.38 -4.78 -43.02
CA THR A 90 16.12 -4.40 -42.34
C THR A 90 15.26 -5.63 -42.02
N LYS A 91 15.15 -6.60 -42.92
CA LYS A 91 14.42 -7.87 -42.67
C LYS A 91 15.03 -8.71 -41.56
N LEU A 92 16.36 -8.77 -41.49
CA LEU A 92 17.07 -9.46 -40.41
C LEU A 92 16.86 -8.79 -39.05
N HIS A 93 16.89 -7.45 -39.01
CA HIS A 93 16.62 -6.69 -37.79
C HIS A 93 15.15 -6.80 -37.34
N THR A 94 14.18 -6.73 -38.24
CA THR A 94 12.75 -6.87 -37.86
C THR A 94 12.40 -8.28 -37.39
N SER A 95 13.00 -9.33 -37.95
CA SER A 95 12.81 -10.71 -37.48
C SER A 95 13.35 -10.92 -36.05
N LYS A 96 14.58 -10.44 -35.76
CA LYS A 96 15.16 -10.50 -34.41
C LYS A 96 14.41 -9.65 -33.39
N ASP A 97 13.88 -8.50 -33.82
CA ASP A 97 13.05 -7.63 -32.99
C ASP A 97 11.70 -8.30 -32.65
N ALA A 98 11.07 -8.96 -33.62
CA ALA A 98 9.84 -9.73 -33.40
C ALA A 98 10.05 -10.88 -32.41
N ALA A 99 11.10 -11.69 -32.56
CA ALA A 99 11.42 -12.77 -31.63
C ALA A 99 11.65 -12.26 -30.19
N THR A 100 12.33 -11.11 -30.08
CA THR A 100 12.56 -10.46 -28.78
C THR A 100 11.25 -9.98 -28.15
N LYS A 101 10.38 -9.30 -28.91
CA LYS A 101 9.05 -8.88 -28.44
C LYS A 101 8.21 -10.06 -27.98
N THR A 102 8.18 -11.14 -28.77
CA THR A 102 7.49 -12.38 -28.41
C THR A 102 8.00 -12.95 -27.08
N SER A 103 9.32 -12.94 -26.86
CA SER A 103 9.89 -13.41 -25.58
C SER A 103 9.40 -12.62 -24.37
N PHE A 104 9.26 -11.29 -24.49
CA PHE A 104 8.71 -10.45 -23.44
C PHE A 104 7.24 -10.77 -23.16
N VAL A 105 6.43 -10.94 -24.21
CA VAL A 105 5.00 -11.27 -24.07
C VAL A 105 4.81 -12.61 -23.36
N ILE A 106 5.55 -13.63 -23.75
CA ILE A 106 5.47 -14.95 -23.12
C ILE A 106 5.98 -14.91 -21.67
N SER A 107 7.11 -14.25 -21.43
CA SER A 107 7.67 -14.10 -20.06
C SER A 107 6.71 -13.37 -19.14
N HIS A 108 6.05 -12.32 -19.62
CA HIS A 108 5.01 -11.61 -18.88
C HIS A 108 3.82 -12.52 -18.54
N LYS A 109 3.37 -13.37 -19.47
CA LYS A 109 2.31 -14.35 -19.21
C LYS A 109 2.72 -15.37 -18.15
N ILE A 110 3.94 -15.91 -18.23
CA ILE A 110 4.48 -16.84 -17.22
C ILE A 110 4.44 -16.19 -15.83
N ALA A 111 4.92 -14.96 -15.71
CA ALA A 111 4.89 -14.21 -14.45
C ALA A 111 3.46 -13.95 -13.96
N LYS A 112 2.57 -13.47 -14.83
CA LYS A 112 1.18 -13.14 -14.50
C LYS A 112 0.39 -14.35 -13.97
N HIS A 113 0.69 -15.54 -14.48
CA HIS A 113 0.05 -16.78 -14.03
C HIS A 113 0.82 -17.50 -12.91
N SER A 114 1.82 -16.84 -12.30
CA SER A 114 2.65 -17.37 -11.21
C SER A 114 3.27 -18.74 -11.55
N LYS A 115 3.73 -18.89 -12.79
CA LYS A 115 4.34 -20.12 -13.28
C LYS A 115 5.86 -20.12 -13.08
N PRO A 116 6.51 -21.28 -12.89
CA PRO A 116 7.97 -21.36 -12.77
C PRO A 116 8.66 -20.77 -14.00
N PHE A 117 9.82 -20.12 -13.82
CA PHE A 117 10.54 -19.52 -14.95
C PHE A 117 11.06 -20.55 -15.97
N SER A 118 11.18 -21.83 -15.58
CA SER A 118 11.50 -22.93 -16.51
C SER A 118 10.39 -23.24 -17.50
N GLU A 119 9.15 -22.83 -17.25
CA GLU A 119 8.02 -23.06 -18.17
C GLU A 119 8.26 -22.43 -19.55
N GLY A 120 9.15 -21.44 -19.66
CA GLY A 120 9.53 -20.88 -20.96
C GLY A 120 10.10 -21.94 -21.92
N GLU A 121 10.81 -22.94 -21.42
CA GLU A 121 11.41 -24.00 -22.23
C GLU A 121 10.32 -24.93 -22.77
N PHE A 122 9.36 -25.33 -21.93
CA PHE A 122 8.21 -26.12 -22.34
C PHE A 122 7.31 -25.37 -23.35
N VAL A 123 7.00 -24.09 -23.08
CA VAL A 123 6.24 -23.26 -24.02
C VAL A 123 6.95 -23.16 -25.38
N LYS A 124 8.29 -23.07 -25.38
CA LYS A 124 9.07 -23.04 -26.62
C LYS A 124 8.96 -24.34 -27.39
N GLU A 125 9.04 -25.48 -26.72
CA GLU A 125 8.87 -26.81 -27.31
C GLU A 125 7.51 -26.92 -28.00
N CYS A 126 6.42 -26.58 -27.29
CA CYS A 126 5.07 -26.58 -27.85
C CYS A 126 4.95 -25.67 -29.10
N LEU A 127 5.55 -24.48 -29.07
CA LEU A 127 5.50 -23.53 -30.19
C LEU A 127 6.26 -24.05 -31.41
N VAL A 128 7.42 -24.65 -31.22
CA VAL A 128 8.25 -25.19 -32.30
C VAL A 128 7.61 -26.42 -32.93
N ASP A 129 7.06 -27.33 -32.12
CA ASP A 129 6.38 -28.52 -32.61
C ASP A 129 5.10 -28.16 -33.37
N SER A 130 4.32 -27.22 -32.83
CA SER A 130 3.13 -26.71 -33.52
C SER A 130 3.48 -26.05 -34.85
N ALA A 131 4.54 -25.24 -34.88
CA ALA A 131 5.01 -24.59 -36.12
C ALA A 131 5.53 -25.62 -37.13
N ALA A 132 6.21 -26.68 -36.68
CA ALA A 132 6.69 -27.74 -37.55
C ALA A 132 5.56 -28.50 -38.28
N LEU A 133 4.38 -28.59 -37.66
CA LEU A 133 3.21 -29.27 -38.23
C LEU A 133 2.32 -28.33 -39.07
N ILE A 134 2.12 -27.09 -38.61
CA ILE A 134 1.13 -26.17 -39.20
C ILE A 134 1.76 -25.21 -40.21
N CYS A 135 2.96 -24.69 -39.94
CA CYS A 135 3.65 -23.69 -40.75
C CYS A 135 5.18 -23.90 -40.76
N PRO A 136 5.67 -24.98 -41.40
CA PRO A 136 7.08 -25.36 -41.37
C PRO A 136 8.02 -24.25 -41.84
N GLU A 137 7.57 -23.41 -42.78
CA GLU A 137 8.30 -22.26 -43.31
C GLU A 137 8.55 -21.16 -42.28
N LYS A 138 7.87 -21.20 -41.14
CA LYS A 138 8.04 -20.28 -40.01
C LYS A 138 8.72 -20.92 -38.80
N LYS A 139 9.00 -22.23 -38.82
CA LYS A 139 9.57 -22.97 -37.69
C LYS A 139 10.81 -22.30 -37.11
N GLU A 140 11.76 -21.92 -37.98
CA GLU A 140 13.00 -21.23 -37.56
C GLU A 140 12.71 -19.94 -36.78
N ALA A 141 11.65 -19.20 -37.11
CA ALA A 141 11.31 -17.98 -36.39
C ALA A 141 10.88 -18.24 -34.93
N PHE A 142 10.22 -19.37 -34.67
CA PHE A 142 9.84 -19.81 -33.31
C PHE A 142 11.05 -20.37 -32.55
N GLU A 143 11.95 -21.11 -33.23
CA GLU A 143 13.19 -21.61 -32.63
C GLU A 143 14.11 -20.46 -32.16
N GLN A 144 14.08 -19.31 -32.84
CA GLN A 144 14.86 -18.13 -32.46
C GLN A 144 14.28 -17.34 -31.28
N VAL A 145 13.07 -17.64 -30.79
CA VAL A 145 12.52 -16.96 -29.61
C VAL A 145 13.27 -17.41 -28.35
N PRO A 146 13.92 -16.48 -27.61
CA PRO A 146 14.69 -16.86 -26.43
C PRO A 146 13.75 -17.01 -25.21
N LEU A 147 13.56 -18.24 -24.75
CA LEU A 147 12.69 -18.57 -23.61
C LEU A 147 13.36 -19.48 -22.58
N SER A 148 14.70 -19.52 -22.55
CA SER A 148 15.41 -20.22 -21.48
C SER A 148 15.06 -19.61 -20.13
N ARG A 149 15.15 -20.40 -19.05
CA ARG A 149 14.89 -19.92 -17.68
C ARG A 149 15.56 -18.56 -17.39
N ARG A 150 16.84 -18.42 -17.74
CA ARG A 150 17.62 -17.18 -17.54
C ARG A 150 17.07 -16.01 -18.34
N THR A 151 16.61 -16.27 -19.57
CA THR A 151 16.00 -15.22 -20.40
C THR A 151 14.68 -14.78 -19.77
N VAL A 152 13.81 -15.72 -19.42
CA VAL A 152 12.52 -15.41 -18.79
C VAL A 152 12.72 -14.58 -17.52
N THR A 153 13.66 -14.97 -16.64
CA THR A 153 14.02 -14.18 -15.46
C THR A 153 14.42 -12.75 -15.83
N ARG A 154 15.39 -12.58 -16.74
CA ARG A 154 15.85 -11.24 -17.14
C ARG A 154 14.73 -10.39 -17.76
N ARG A 155 13.86 -10.99 -18.57
CA ARG A 155 12.73 -10.29 -19.19
C ARG A 155 11.71 -9.83 -18.16
N ILE A 156 11.47 -10.63 -17.13
CA ILE A 156 10.59 -10.25 -16.01
C ILE A 156 11.23 -9.12 -15.19
N GLU A 157 12.53 -9.17 -14.93
CA GLU A 157 13.28 -8.08 -14.28
C GLU A 157 13.24 -6.79 -15.10
N ASP A 158 13.46 -6.87 -16.41
CA ASP A 158 13.36 -5.73 -17.35
C ASP A 158 11.95 -5.10 -17.31
N ILE A 159 10.90 -5.94 -17.28
CA ILE A 159 9.50 -5.49 -17.16
C ILE A 159 9.25 -4.83 -15.81
N ALA A 160 9.69 -5.45 -14.72
CA ALA A 160 9.51 -4.94 -13.36
C ALA A 160 10.19 -3.58 -13.20
N GLY A 161 11.44 -3.44 -13.67
CA GLY A 161 12.15 -2.16 -13.64
C GLY A 161 11.47 -1.09 -14.50
N ASN A 162 10.88 -1.46 -15.64
CA ASN A 162 10.11 -0.50 -16.43
C ASN A 162 8.81 -0.05 -15.73
N LEU A 163 8.11 -0.96 -15.05
CA LEU A 163 6.92 -0.62 -14.25
C LEU A 163 7.27 0.28 -13.07
N GLU A 164 8.41 0.02 -12.40
CA GLU A 164 8.92 0.86 -11.32
C GLU A 164 9.22 2.29 -11.81
N LEU A 165 9.85 2.43 -12.98
CA LEU A 165 10.10 3.74 -13.59
C LEU A 165 8.80 4.48 -13.96
N GLN A 166 7.78 3.76 -14.45
CA GLN A 166 6.48 4.35 -14.73
C GLN A 166 5.83 4.87 -13.44
N LEU A 167 5.87 4.07 -12.36
CA LEU A 167 5.36 4.47 -11.06
C LEU A 167 6.11 5.70 -10.51
N GLN A 168 7.44 5.72 -10.58
CA GLN A 168 8.26 6.87 -10.17
C GLN A 168 7.86 8.15 -10.93
N HIS A 169 7.58 8.05 -12.23
CA HIS A 169 7.12 9.19 -13.02
C HIS A 169 5.72 9.67 -12.60
N GLU A 170 4.79 8.75 -12.30
CA GLU A 170 3.46 9.12 -11.79
C GLU A 170 3.54 9.75 -10.39
N VAL A 171 4.41 9.24 -9.51
CA VAL A 171 4.57 9.71 -8.12
C VAL A 171 4.84 11.21 -8.03
N ALA A 172 5.60 11.77 -8.98
CA ALA A 172 5.88 13.20 -9.02
C ALA A 172 4.61 14.07 -9.11
N SER A 173 3.56 13.53 -9.73
CA SER A 173 2.27 14.20 -9.97
C SER A 173 1.25 14.04 -8.85
N PHE A 174 1.52 13.19 -7.84
CA PHE A 174 0.56 12.99 -6.75
C PHE A 174 0.52 14.20 -5.81
N ASP A 175 -0.67 14.68 -5.48
CA ASP A 175 -0.88 15.71 -4.47
C ASP A 175 -0.85 15.11 -3.06
N PHE A 176 -1.45 13.93 -2.90
CA PHE A 176 -1.46 13.16 -1.67
C PHE A 176 -1.17 11.69 -1.94
N ILE A 177 -0.55 11.05 -0.96
CA ILE A 177 -0.26 9.62 -0.97
C ILE A 177 -0.71 8.99 0.36
N SER A 178 -1.09 7.72 0.33
CA SER A 178 -1.23 6.89 1.52
C SER A 178 -0.51 5.57 1.32
N LEU A 179 0.00 4.99 2.40
CA LEU A 179 0.71 3.71 2.37
C LEU A 179 -0.10 2.63 3.07
N ALA A 180 -0.14 1.44 2.50
CA ALA A 180 -0.58 0.24 3.21
C ALA A 180 0.62 -0.70 3.37
N LEU A 181 0.90 -1.09 4.62
CA LEU A 181 2.00 -1.96 5.00
C LEU A 181 1.44 -3.29 5.46
N ASP A 182 1.95 -4.36 4.87
CA ASP A 182 1.55 -5.73 5.20
C ASP A 182 2.81 -6.58 5.44
N GLU A 183 2.84 -7.33 6.54
CA GLU A 183 3.93 -8.24 6.87
C GLU A 183 3.50 -9.66 6.52
N SER A 184 4.21 -10.29 5.58
CA SER A 184 3.97 -11.66 5.15
C SER A 184 5.21 -12.51 5.35
N CYS A 185 5.10 -13.83 5.50
CA CYS A 185 6.26 -14.72 5.53
C CYS A 185 6.41 -15.46 4.20
N ASP A 186 7.63 -15.55 3.68
CA ASP A 186 7.94 -16.41 2.54
C ASP A 186 7.88 -17.90 2.95
N VAL A 187 7.95 -18.80 1.96
CA VAL A 187 7.91 -20.27 2.18
C VAL A 187 9.09 -20.81 3.01
N ARG A 188 10.10 -19.99 3.30
CA ARG A 188 11.25 -20.29 4.15
C ARG A 188 11.18 -19.56 5.49
N ASP A 189 10.00 -19.07 5.86
CA ASP A 189 9.73 -18.35 7.11
C ASP A 189 10.53 -17.03 7.25
N THR A 190 10.91 -16.43 6.12
CA THR A 190 11.51 -15.08 6.11
C THR A 190 10.42 -14.04 5.98
N ALA A 191 10.30 -13.17 6.98
CA ALA A 191 9.38 -12.04 6.94
C ALA A 191 9.67 -11.12 5.73
N GLN A 192 8.62 -10.67 5.08
CA GLN A 192 8.59 -9.81 3.90
C GLN A 192 7.65 -8.65 4.21
N LEU A 193 8.19 -7.44 4.18
CA LEU A 193 7.40 -6.23 4.24
C LEU A 193 6.91 -5.88 2.83
N LEU A 194 5.59 -5.88 2.65
CA LEU A 194 4.91 -5.38 1.47
C LEU A 194 4.50 -3.94 1.72
N VAL A 195 4.89 -3.06 0.79
CA VAL A 195 4.52 -1.65 0.81
C VAL A 195 3.65 -1.38 -0.40
N PHE A 196 2.42 -0.98 -0.19
CA PHE A 196 1.51 -0.51 -1.22
C PHE A 196 1.41 1.00 -1.15
N VAL A 197 1.40 1.66 -2.31
CA VAL A 197 1.17 3.10 -2.42
C VAL A 197 -0.16 3.36 -3.10
N ARG A 198 -0.94 4.26 -2.51
CA ARG A 198 -2.13 4.85 -3.11
C ARG A 198 -1.89 6.33 -3.28
N GLY A 199 -1.84 6.81 -4.52
CA GLY A 199 -1.65 8.21 -4.87
C GLY A 199 -2.88 8.80 -5.54
N ILE A 200 -3.10 10.10 -5.35
CA ILE A 200 -4.12 10.87 -6.05
C ILE A 200 -3.49 12.07 -6.76
N THR A 201 -3.84 12.24 -8.03
CA THR A 201 -3.43 13.38 -8.85
C THR A 201 -4.44 14.53 -8.76
N PRO A 202 -4.08 15.75 -9.20
CA PRO A 202 -4.99 16.91 -9.22
C PRO A 202 -6.30 16.70 -10.02
N ASP A 203 -6.28 15.79 -11.00
CA ASP A 203 -7.45 15.39 -11.80
C ASP A 203 -8.27 14.25 -11.16
N PHE A 204 -8.04 13.96 -9.88
CA PHE A 204 -8.71 12.91 -9.10
C PHE A 204 -8.50 11.48 -9.67
N LYS A 205 -7.43 11.27 -10.43
CA LYS A 205 -7.02 9.91 -10.83
C LYS A 205 -6.33 9.26 -9.64
N ILE A 206 -6.83 8.09 -9.26
CA ILE A 206 -6.27 7.28 -8.17
C ILE A 206 -5.39 6.19 -8.78
N THR A 207 -4.16 6.10 -8.32
CA THR A 207 -3.23 5.01 -8.64
C THR A 207 -2.98 4.19 -7.38
N GLU A 208 -3.16 2.88 -7.44
CA GLU A 208 -2.91 1.94 -6.34
C GLU A 208 -2.01 0.81 -6.81
N GLU A 209 -0.77 0.78 -6.32
CA GLU A 209 0.25 -0.17 -6.78
C GLU A 209 1.11 -0.72 -5.64
N LEU A 210 1.68 -1.92 -5.85
CA LEU A 210 2.71 -2.48 -4.98
C LEU A 210 4.01 -1.71 -5.21
N ALA A 211 4.42 -0.94 -4.21
CA ALA A 211 5.59 -0.07 -4.24
C ALA A 211 6.89 -0.84 -3.98
N ALA A 212 6.87 -1.77 -3.01
CA ALA A 212 8.03 -2.59 -2.70
C ALA A 212 7.65 -3.89 -1.98
N MET A 213 8.51 -4.89 -2.14
CA MET A 213 8.58 -6.10 -1.33
C MET A 213 9.99 -6.18 -0.75
N ARG A 214 10.12 -6.09 0.57
CA ARG A 214 11.40 -6.00 1.28
C ARG A 214 11.59 -7.20 2.21
N PRO A 215 12.62 -8.04 2.01
CA PRO A 215 12.91 -9.12 2.94
C PRO A 215 13.46 -8.56 4.25
N MET A 216 12.80 -8.87 5.35
CA MET A 216 13.21 -8.50 6.71
C MET A 216 14.20 -9.53 7.24
N LYS A 217 15.49 -9.26 7.10
CA LYS A 217 16.56 -10.17 7.56
C LYS A 217 16.89 -9.90 9.03
N GLY A 218 16.36 -10.72 9.94
CA GLY A 218 16.66 -10.65 11.37
C GLY A 218 15.45 -10.29 12.21
N THR A 219 15.41 -9.09 12.76
CA THR A 219 14.30 -8.60 13.59
C THR A 219 13.26 -7.84 12.78
N THR A 220 12.00 -7.87 13.22
CA THR A 220 10.87 -7.15 12.63
C THR A 220 10.38 -6.07 13.60
N THR A 221 11.31 -5.29 14.16
CA THR A 221 10.92 -4.18 15.05
C THR A 221 10.33 -3.03 14.26
N GLY A 222 9.57 -2.15 14.93
CA GLY A 222 9.06 -0.93 14.29
C GLY A 222 10.16 -0.04 13.70
N SER A 223 11.39 -0.10 14.23
CA SER A 223 12.54 0.62 13.68
C SER A 223 13.03 0.01 12.37
N ASP A 224 13.04 -1.31 12.28
CA ASP A 224 13.46 -2.04 11.07
C ASP A 224 12.44 -1.77 9.96
N LEU A 225 11.15 -1.86 10.28
CA LEU A 225 10.05 -1.52 9.37
C LEU A 225 10.15 -0.08 8.87
N PHE A 226 10.35 0.89 9.78
CA PHE A 226 10.49 2.29 9.39
C PHE A 226 11.69 2.51 8.46
N THR A 227 12.81 1.82 8.70
CA THR A 227 14.01 1.92 7.86
C THR A 227 13.73 1.45 6.44
N GLU A 228 13.06 0.30 6.29
CA GLU A 228 12.69 -0.25 4.98
C GLU A 228 11.63 0.60 4.27
N VAL A 229 10.65 1.14 5.00
CA VAL A 229 9.67 2.09 4.45
C VAL A 229 10.37 3.37 3.98
N ASN A 230 11.28 3.92 4.77
CA ASN A 230 12.02 5.11 4.37
C ASN A 230 12.88 4.86 3.12
N ALA A 231 13.56 3.72 3.05
CA ALA A 231 14.30 3.32 1.85
C ALA A 231 13.38 3.18 0.62
N CYS A 232 12.17 2.65 0.79
CA CYS A 232 11.15 2.59 -0.26
C CYS A 232 10.71 4.00 -0.71
N MET A 233 10.43 4.90 0.23
CA MET A 233 10.06 6.29 -0.04
C MET A 233 11.14 7.00 -0.86
N ASP A 234 12.40 6.86 -0.45
CA ASP A 234 13.56 7.45 -1.13
C ASP A 234 13.74 6.87 -2.54
N THR A 235 13.61 5.53 -2.69
CA THR A 235 13.75 4.84 -3.99
C THR A 235 12.70 5.32 -4.99
N LEU A 236 11.45 5.50 -4.55
CA LEU A 236 10.35 5.91 -5.42
C LEU A 236 10.21 7.43 -5.58
N GLY A 237 11.02 8.22 -4.86
CA GLY A 237 10.90 9.68 -4.82
C GLY A 237 9.61 10.18 -4.16
N LEU A 238 9.01 9.35 -3.30
CA LEU A 238 7.82 9.72 -2.51
C LEU A 238 8.22 10.72 -1.43
N LYS A 239 7.41 11.76 -1.25
CA LYS A 239 7.69 12.79 -0.26
C LYS A 239 6.80 12.66 0.97
N TRP A 240 7.41 12.77 2.13
CA TRP A 240 6.73 12.69 3.43
C TRP A 240 5.68 13.80 3.64
N ASP A 241 5.86 14.99 3.05
CA ASP A 241 4.90 16.11 3.14
C ASP A 241 3.58 15.83 2.42
N ARG A 242 3.56 14.88 1.49
CA ARG A 242 2.36 14.46 0.75
C ARG A 242 1.65 13.26 1.40
N LEU A 243 2.21 12.70 2.47
CA LEU A 243 1.67 11.51 3.12
C LEU A 243 0.42 11.86 3.96
N ALA A 244 -0.74 11.36 3.53
CA ALA A 244 -2.03 11.55 4.16
C ALA A 244 -2.34 10.46 5.21
N GLY A 245 -1.78 9.27 5.07
CA GLY A 245 -2.04 8.18 6.02
C GLY A 245 -1.19 6.93 5.78
N VAL A 246 -1.05 6.14 6.83
CA VAL A 246 -0.42 4.82 6.80
C VAL A 246 -1.38 3.82 7.46
N THR A 247 -1.64 2.71 6.79
CA THR A 247 -2.44 1.60 7.33
C THR A 247 -1.54 0.39 7.48
N THR A 248 -1.62 -0.28 8.63
CA THR A 248 -0.92 -1.56 8.88
C THR A 248 -1.96 -2.63 9.19
N ASP A 249 -1.62 -3.90 8.98
CA ASP A 249 -2.47 -5.08 9.23
C ASP A 249 -2.88 -5.29 10.70
N GLY A 250 -2.44 -4.42 11.61
CA GLY A 250 -2.77 -4.46 13.02
C GLY A 250 -2.24 -5.71 13.73
N CYS A 251 -1.31 -6.46 13.15
CA CYS A 251 -0.73 -7.63 13.81
C CYS A 251 -0.14 -7.19 15.15
N PRO A 252 -0.60 -7.72 16.31
CA PRO A 252 -0.12 -7.29 17.60
C PRO A 252 1.30 -7.83 17.82
N ASN A 253 2.27 -7.08 17.30
CA ASN A 253 3.71 -7.30 17.44
C ASN A 253 4.21 -7.13 18.90
N LEU A 254 3.34 -7.25 19.91
CA LEU A 254 3.69 -7.01 21.33
C LEU A 254 3.60 -8.25 22.23
N THR A 255 2.69 -9.21 22.00
CA THR A 255 2.53 -10.36 22.94
C THR A 255 3.09 -11.66 22.38
N VAL A 256 2.73 -12.05 21.15
CA VAL A 256 3.25 -13.26 20.50
C VAL A 256 4.75 -13.11 20.18
N ASN A 257 5.19 -11.90 19.81
CA ASN A 257 6.60 -11.60 19.64
C ASN A 257 7.40 -11.64 20.94
N PHE A 258 6.82 -11.32 22.10
CA PHE A 258 7.55 -11.49 23.36
C PHE A 258 7.92 -12.96 23.62
N ILE A 259 7.02 -13.88 23.25
CA ILE A 259 7.21 -15.32 23.43
C ILE A 259 8.11 -15.89 22.33
N ARG A 260 7.93 -15.49 21.05
CA ARG A 260 8.67 -16.08 19.92
C ARG A 260 9.97 -15.35 19.50
N ALA A 261 10.12 -14.05 19.77
CA ALA A 261 11.30 -13.29 19.31
C ALA A 261 12.61 -13.66 20.04
N ARG A 262 12.54 -14.46 21.12
CA ARG A 262 13.70 -14.98 21.84
C ARG A 262 13.56 -16.49 22.02
N ALA A 263 14.54 -17.24 21.54
CA ALA A 263 14.57 -18.71 21.65
C ALA A 263 14.43 -19.22 23.10
N LEU A 264 14.87 -18.44 24.09
CA LEU A 264 14.72 -18.79 25.51
C LEU A 264 13.26 -18.68 25.99
N ASN A 265 12.55 -17.62 25.61
CA ASN A 265 11.16 -17.40 25.99
C ASN A 265 10.24 -18.45 25.34
N HIS A 266 10.52 -18.82 24.09
CA HIS A 266 9.82 -19.87 23.37
C HIS A 266 10.01 -21.23 24.05
N ARG A 267 11.25 -21.62 24.40
CA ARG A 267 11.53 -22.86 25.13
C ARG A 267 10.89 -22.91 26.53
N GLN A 268 10.91 -21.78 27.26
CA GLN A 268 10.27 -21.69 28.57
C GLN A 268 8.74 -21.80 28.48
N PHE A 269 8.16 -21.27 27.41
CA PHE A 269 6.73 -21.35 27.17
C PHE A 269 6.30 -22.77 26.72
N VAL A 270 7.09 -23.44 25.88
CA VAL A 270 6.87 -24.86 25.51
C VAL A 270 6.97 -25.77 26.73
N ALA A 271 7.98 -25.56 27.60
CA ALA A 271 8.10 -26.32 28.84
C ALA A 271 6.91 -26.10 29.80
N LEU A 272 6.33 -24.90 29.83
CA LEU A 272 5.12 -24.59 30.60
C LEU A 272 3.89 -25.33 30.06
N LEU A 273 3.75 -25.45 28.73
CA LEU A 273 2.65 -26.21 28.10
C LEU A 273 2.76 -27.72 28.35
N GLU A 274 3.99 -28.25 28.38
CA GLU A 274 4.28 -29.64 28.75
C GLU A 274 3.97 -29.91 30.24
N GLU A 275 4.21 -28.95 31.13
CA GLU A 275 3.94 -29.05 32.57
C GLU A 275 2.43 -29.01 32.89
N HIS A 276 1.60 -28.40 32.03
CA HIS A 276 0.15 -28.29 32.19
C HIS A 276 -0.68 -29.31 31.39
N GLU A 277 -0.03 -30.32 30.79
CA GLU A 277 -0.67 -31.38 29.99
C GLU A 277 -1.67 -30.86 28.94
N THR A 278 -1.36 -29.71 28.33
CA THR A 278 -2.25 -29.12 27.32
C THR A 278 -2.18 -29.88 26.00
N GLU A 279 -3.29 -29.99 25.27
CA GLU A 279 -3.39 -30.70 23.98
C GLU A 279 -2.54 -30.08 22.83
N HIS A 280 -1.91 -28.94 23.07
CA HIS A 280 -1.16 -28.17 22.07
C HIS A 280 0.29 -27.97 22.53
N SER A 281 1.25 -28.43 21.71
CA SER A 281 2.68 -28.49 22.05
C SER A 281 3.47 -27.21 21.75
N ASP A 282 2.89 -26.22 21.05
CA ASP A 282 3.52 -24.93 20.73
C ASP A 282 2.48 -23.87 20.31
N ILE A 283 2.88 -22.58 20.30
CA ILE A 283 2.12 -21.46 19.71
C ILE A 283 2.64 -21.17 18.30
N GLY A 284 1.77 -21.36 17.30
CA GLY A 284 1.99 -20.86 15.94
C GLY A 284 1.90 -19.32 15.84
N TYR A 285 2.52 -18.73 14.81
CA TYR A 285 2.31 -17.31 14.50
C TYR A 285 0.81 -17.03 14.29
N HIS A 286 0.23 -16.18 15.15
CA HIS A 286 -1.14 -15.71 14.97
C HIS A 286 -1.14 -14.53 13.97
N THR A 287 -1.47 -14.81 12.71
CA THR A 287 -1.91 -13.78 11.76
C THR A 287 -3.43 -13.66 11.84
N ALA A 288 -3.94 -12.48 12.15
CA ALA A 288 -5.38 -12.20 12.28
C ALA A 288 -6.16 -12.30 10.95
N VAL A 289 -5.56 -12.86 9.89
CA VAL A 289 -6.09 -12.92 8.53
C VAL A 289 -6.76 -14.28 8.21
N ARG A 290 -6.78 -15.25 9.14
CA ARG A 290 -7.30 -16.62 8.85
C ARG A 290 -8.81 -16.84 8.97
N TRP A 291 -9.58 -15.90 9.50
CA TRP A 291 -11.04 -16.08 9.59
C TRP A 291 -11.71 -16.14 8.19
N LEU A 292 -11.08 -15.58 7.15
CA LEU A 292 -11.45 -15.76 5.74
C LEU A 292 -11.43 -17.23 5.27
N SER A 293 -10.53 -18.03 5.85
CA SER A 293 -10.51 -19.47 5.63
C SER A 293 -11.48 -20.22 6.54
N LEU A 294 -11.85 -19.62 7.67
CA LEU A 294 -12.77 -20.22 8.64
C LEU A 294 -14.16 -20.35 8.05
N ASP A 295 -14.75 -19.30 7.46
CA ASP A 295 -16.04 -19.40 6.74
C ASP A 295 -16.02 -20.53 5.70
N LYS A 296 -15.03 -20.52 4.80
CA LYS A 296 -14.90 -21.53 3.74
C LYS A 296 -14.70 -22.96 4.28
N VAL A 297 -14.19 -23.12 5.50
CA VAL A 297 -14.02 -24.41 6.17
C VAL A 297 -15.31 -24.79 6.88
N LEU A 298 -15.89 -23.90 7.69
CA LEU A 298 -17.17 -24.11 8.39
C LEU A 298 -18.29 -24.44 7.40
N LYS A 299 -18.38 -23.72 6.28
CA LYS A 299 -19.33 -24.00 5.21
C LYS A 299 -19.13 -25.37 4.59
N ARG A 300 -17.88 -25.79 4.37
CA ARG A 300 -17.55 -27.14 3.88
C ARG A 300 -17.90 -28.23 4.90
N VAL A 301 -17.66 -27.99 6.19
CA VAL A 301 -18.04 -28.90 7.26
C VAL A 301 -19.57 -29.00 7.36
N TRP A 302 -20.28 -27.89 7.23
CA TRP A 302 -21.75 -27.85 7.19
C TRP A 302 -22.34 -28.64 6.02
N ASP A 303 -21.80 -28.44 4.82
CA ASP A 303 -22.27 -29.08 3.60
C ASP A 303 -21.95 -30.60 3.60
N LEU A 304 -20.90 -31.04 4.31
CA LEU A 304 -20.43 -32.43 4.39
C LEU A 304 -20.69 -33.10 5.76
N LYS A 305 -21.55 -32.52 6.61
CA LYS A 305 -21.68 -32.96 8.01
C LYS A 305 -22.10 -34.43 8.14
N ALA A 306 -22.94 -34.93 7.23
CA ALA A 306 -23.40 -36.32 7.25
C ALA A 306 -22.26 -37.29 6.91
N GLU A 307 -21.48 -36.98 5.88
CA GLU A 307 -20.32 -37.77 5.45
C GLU A 307 -19.19 -37.74 6.49
N ILE A 308 -19.00 -36.58 7.16
CA ILE A 308 -18.03 -36.43 8.24
C ILE A 308 -18.43 -37.30 9.43
N GLN A 309 -19.71 -37.29 9.80
CA GLN A 309 -20.21 -38.09 10.91
C GLN A 309 -20.06 -39.60 10.64
N GLU A 310 -20.49 -40.08 9.46
CA GLU A 310 -20.31 -41.48 9.06
C GLU A 310 -18.83 -41.90 9.09
N PHE A 311 -17.93 -41.07 8.57
CA PHE A 311 -16.50 -41.35 8.57
C PHE A 311 -15.91 -41.40 9.99
N CYS A 312 -16.37 -40.54 10.88
CA CYS A 312 -15.94 -40.46 12.28
C CYS A 312 -16.41 -41.68 13.10
N GLU A 313 -17.66 -42.10 12.91
CA GLU A 313 -18.22 -43.34 13.47
C GLU A 313 -17.42 -44.58 13.01
N MET A 314 -17.12 -44.68 11.70
CA MET A 314 -16.26 -45.75 11.15
C MET A 314 -14.86 -45.80 11.78
N LYS A 315 -14.34 -44.67 12.27
CA LYS A 315 -13.03 -44.59 12.94
C LYS A 315 -13.10 -44.78 14.45
N GLY A 316 -14.29 -45.03 15.00
CA GLY A 316 -14.50 -45.15 16.44
C GLY A 316 -14.30 -43.83 17.19
N LYS A 317 -14.46 -42.70 16.50
CA LYS A 317 -14.38 -41.35 17.05
C LYS A 317 -15.69 -40.63 16.77
N ASP A 318 -16.73 -41.00 17.52
CA ASP A 318 -18.03 -40.36 17.40
C ASP A 318 -17.96 -38.86 17.72
N ILE A 319 -18.79 -38.06 17.05
CA ILE A 319 -18.94 -36.62 17.26
C ILE A 319 -20.40 -36.38 17.67
N PRO A 320 -20.72 -36.48 18.98
CA PRO A 320 -22.08 -36.34 19.48
C PRO A 320 -22.73 -35.00 19.09
N GLU A 321 -21.92 -33.96 18.94
CA GLU A 321 -22.35 -32.61 18.57
C GLU A 321 -23.01 -32.55 17.17
N LEU A 322 -22.63 -33.45 16.24
CA LEU A 322 -23.29 -33.54 14.93
C LEU A 322 -24.61 -34.33 14.96
N SER A 323 -24.94 -34.95 16.09
CA SER A 323 -26.24 -35.59 16.33
C SER A 323 -27.19 -34.73 17.16
N ASP A 324 -26.70 -33.62 17.71
CA ASP A 324 -27.47 -32.69 18.52
C ASP A 324 -28.10 -31.60 17.63
N GLU A 325 -29.43 -31.59 17.58
CA GLU A 325 -30.22 -30.64 16.78
C GLU A 325 -30.01 -29.18 17.22
N ASP A 326 -29.82 -28.93 18.53
CA ASP A 326 -29.59 -27.58 19.05
C ASP A 326 -28.18 -27.10 18.65
N TRP A 327 -27.19 -27.99 18.75
CA TRP A 327 -25.83 -27.70 18.30
C TRP A 327 -25.76 -27.47 16.78
N ILE A 328 -26.48 -28.27 15.99
CA ILE A 328 -26.58 -28.08 14.53
C ILE A 328 -27.17 -26.72 14.20
N ALA A 329 -28.20 -26.27 14.93
CA ALA A 329 -28.80 -24.96 14.71
C ALA A 329 -27.82 -23.82 15.03
N ASP A 330 -27.10 -23.90 16.15
CA ASP A 330 -26.05 -22.95 16.52
C ASP A 330 -24.89 -22.94 15.52
N PHE A 331 -24.51 -24.12 15.02
CA PHE A 331 -23.48 -24.27 14.01
C PHE A 331 -23.90 -23.68 12.66
N ALA A 332 -25.16 -23.88 12.25
CA ALA A 332 -25.73 -23.24 11.06
C ALA A 332 -25.68 -21.71 11.16
N PHE A 333 -26.09 -21.17 12.32
CA PHE A 333 -26.05 -19.74 12.59
C PHE A 333 -24.61 -19.19 12.55
N ALA A 334 -23.65 -19.92 13.14
CA ALA A 334 -22.24 -19.55 13.08
C ALA A 334 -21.69 -19.53 11.64
N VAL A 335 -22.09 -20.50 10.81
CA VAL A 335 -21.74 -20.53 9.37
C VAL A 335 -22.32 -19.30 8.66
N ASP A 336 -23.57 -18.94 8.89
CA ASP A 336 -24.21 -17.78 8.26
C ASP A 336 -23.59 -16.45 8.68
N VAL A 337 -23.30 -16.28 9.98
CA VAL A 337 -22.62 -15.07 10.51
C VAL A 337 -21.21 -14.96 9.95
N THR A 338 -20.44 -16.06 9.94
CA THR A 338 -19.08 -16.04 9.39
C THR A 338 -19.06 -15.79 7.88
N ALA A 339 -20.06 -16.25 7.14
CA ALA A 339 -20.27 -15.93 5.72
C ALA A 339 -20.56 -14.43 5.50
N LEU A 340 -21.44 -13.82 6.31
CA LEU A 340 -21.71 -12.37 6.22
C LEU A 340 -20.50 -11.52 6.58
N MET A 341 -19.74 -11.94 7.59
CA MET A 341 -18.47 -11.28 7.90
C MET A 341 -17.53 -11.38 6.70
N ASN A 342 -17.41 -12.56 6.09
CA ASN A 342 -16.52 -12.79 4.95
C ASN A 342 -16.93 -11.94 3.73
N GLU A 343 -18.24 -11.79 3.49
CA GLU A 343 -18.80 -10.88 2.49
C GLU A 343 -18.39 -9.43 2.75
N LEU A 344 -18.59 -8.94 3.98
CA LEU A 344 -18.19 -7.57 4.35
C LEU A 344 -16.69 -7.36 4.13
N ASN A 345 -15.86 -8.27 4.63
CA ASN A 345 -14.41 -8.13 4.54
C ASN A 345 -13.92 -8.17 3.08
N THR A 346 -14.45 -9.07 2.26
CA THR A 346 -14.13 -9.08 0.83
C THR A 346 -14.55 -7.77 0.15
N LYS A 347 -15.67 -7.17 0.55
CA LYS A 347 -16.11 -5.86 0.02
C LYS A 347 -15.27 -4.69 0.53
N LEU A 348 -14.71 -4.78 1.73
CA LEU A 348 -13.77 -3.78 2.27
C LEU A 348 -12.36 -3.91 1.66
N GLN A 349 -12.03 -5.08 1.13
CA GLN A 349 -10.76 -5.39 0.46
C GLN A 349 -10.90 -5.24 -1.05
N GLY A 350 -10.53 -4.07 -1.60
CA GLY A 350 -10.61 -3.87 -3.04
C GLY A 350 -9.96 -2.58 -3.52
N LYS A 351 -9.53 -2.58 -4.78
CA LYS A 351 -9.00 -1.37 -5.42
C LYS A 351 -10.12 -0.35 -5.66
N GLY A 352 -9.83 0.92 -5.46
CA GLY A 352 -10.75 2.03 -5.77
C GLY A 352 -11.87 2.30 -4.75
N LEU A 353 -11.87 1.61 -3.61
CA LEU A 353 -12.86 1.83 -2.56
C LEU A 353 -12.55 3.10 -1.76
N PHE A 354 -13.57 3.92 -1.46
CA PHE A 354 -13.44 5.11 -0.63
C PHE A 354 -13.95 4.90 0.80
N VAL A 355 -13.45 5.70 1.74
CA VAL A 355 -13.82 5.62 3.17
C VAL A 355 -15.33 5.74 3.41
N HIS A 356 -16.03 6.57 2.63
CA HIS A 356 -17.48 6.73 2.75
C HIS A 356 -18.26 5.48 2.32
N GLU A 357 -17.77 4.78 1.28
CA GLU A 357 -18.32 3.50 0.82
C GLU A 357 -18.06 2.40 1.86
N MET A 358 -16.85 2.35 2.42
CA MET A 358 -16.50 1.45 3.53
C MET A 358 -17.43 1.66 4.72
N HIS A 359 -17.66 2.91 5.12
CA HIS A 359 -18.57 3.25 6.20
C HIS A 359 -20.01 2.80 5.90
N SER A 360 -20.47 2.98 4.65
CA SER A 360 -21.79 2.51 4.21
C SER A 360 -21.91 0.98 4.30
N LEU A 361 -20.89 0.25 3.84
CA LEU A 361 -20.82 -1.22 3.92
C LEU A 361 -20.87 -1.73 5.36
N VAL A 362 -20.09 -1.12 6.26
CA VAL A 362 -20.10 -1.47 7.69
C VAL A 362 -21.46 -1.17 8.31
N LYS A 363 -22.09 -0.04 7.96
CA LYS A 363 -23.42 0.34 8.46
C LYS A 363 -24.50 -0.64 7.96
N ALA A 364 -24.43 -1.05 6.71
CA ALA A 364 -25.34 -2.05 6.14
C ALA A 364 -25.17 -3.42 6.83
N PHE A 365 -23.92 -3.85 7.06
CA PHE A 365 -23.64 -5.08 7.82
C PHE A 365 -24.20 -5.03 9.23
N LYS A 366 -24.01 -3.91 9.96
CA LYS A 366 -24.60 -3.74 11.31
C LYS A 366 -26.11 -3.90 11.32
N ARG A 367 -26.81 -3.38 10.29
CA ARG A 367 -28.26 -3.55 10.15
C ARG A 367 -28.64 -5.00 9.88
N LYS A 368 -27.94 -5.68 8.96
CA LYS A 368 -28.14 -7.11 8.70
C LYS A 368 -28.00 -7.95 9.97
N MET A 369 -26.97 -7.71 10.77
CA MET A 369 -26.75 -8.41 12.05
C MET A 369 -27.88 -8.17 13.05
N HIS A 370 -28.35 -6.92 13.18
CA HIS A 370 -29.46 -6.59 14.07
C HIS A 370 -30.74 -7.34 13.70
N ASN A 371 -31.09 -7.31 12.41
CA ASN A 371 -32.27 -8.01 11.89
C ASN A 371 -32.17 -9.54 12.08
N MET A 372 -30.96 -10.11 12.05
CA MET A 372 -30.74 -11.53 12.26
C MET A 372 -30.91 -11.92 13.73
N CYS A 373 -30.44 -11.08 14.67
CA CYS A 373 -30.70 -11.26 16.10
C CYS A 373 -32.20 -11.17 16.43
N ASP A 374 -32.90 -10.18 15.87
CA ASP A 374 -34.35 -10.02 16.09
C ASP A 374 -35.13 -11.25 15.60
N LEU A 375 -34.71 -11.86 14.49
CA LEU A 375 -35.32 -13.09 13.97
C LEU A 375 -35.05 -14.30 14.87
N LEU A 376 -33.85 -14.38 15.46
CA LEU A 376 -33.46 -15.46 16.37
C LEU A 376 -34.27 -15.39 17.68
N ASP A 377 -34.47 -14.19 18.23
CA ASP A 377 -35.27 -13.96 19.44
C ASP A 377 -36.73 -14.39 19.23
N VAL A 378 -37.32 -14.08 18.07
CA VAL A 378 -38.68 -14.51 17.72
C VAL A 378 -38.75 -16.04 17.54
N SER A 379 -37.74 -16.63 16.90
CA SER A 379 -37.66 -18.09 16.69
C SER A 379 -37.54 -18.86 18.00
N LEU A 380 -36.64 -18.43 18.90
CA LEU A 380 -36.48 -19.00 20.24
C LEU A 380 -37.78 -18.91 21.04
N HIS A 381 -38.46 -17.76 20.97
CA HIS A 381 -39.72 -17.57 21.68
C HIS A 381 -40.85 -18.46 21.16
N ILE A 382 -40.89 -18.74 19.85
CA ILE A 382 -41.83 -19.70 19.25
C ILE A 382 -41.46 -21.13 19.68
N HIS A 383 -40.18 -21.48 19.64
CA HIS A 383 -39.69 -22.80 20.01
C HIS A 383 -39.99 -23.14 21.48
N ASP A 384 -39.70 -22.25 22.42
CA ASP A 384 -40.01 -22.41 23.85
C ASP A 384 -41.50 -22.66 24.09
N ARG A 385 -42.36 -21.99 23.33
CA ARG A 385 -43.81 -22.13 23.44
C ARG A 385 -44.31 -23.45 22.85
N ILE A 386 -43.75 -23.88 21.72
CA ILE A 386 -44.03 -25.21 21.15
C ILE A 386 -43.58 -26.31 22.12
N SER A 387 -42.40 -26.18 22.73
CA SER A 387 -41.90 -27.11 23.75
C SER A 387 -42.78 -27.13 25.01
N SER A 388 -43.30 -25.98 25.43
CA SER A 388 -44.29 -25.89 26.52
C SER A 388 -45.61 -26.59 26.18
N LEU A 389 -46.11 -26.40 24.95
CA LEU A 389 -47.30 -27.09 24.43
C LEU A 389 -47.09 -28.60 24.37
N ARG A 390 -45.92 -29.06 23.90
CA ARG A 390 -45.55 -30.48 23.84
C ARG A 390 -45.48 -31.10 25.24
N SER A 391 -44.82 -30.44 26.20
CA SER A 391 -44.78 -30.89 27.60
C SER A 391 -46.17 -31.01 28.23
N MET A 392 -47.07 -30.06 27.93
CA MET A 392 -48.47 -30.12 28.40
C MET A 392 -49.28 -31.23 27.73
N LEU A 393 -49.00 -31.55 26.46
CA LEU A 393 -49.62 -32.65 25.72
C LEU A 393 -49.08 -34.02 26.16
N ASP A 394 -47.80 -34.14 26.47
CA ASP A 394 -47.20 -35.37 27.01
C ASP A 394 -47.72 -35.66 28.42
N LEU A 395 -47.96 -34.62 29.24
CA LEU A 395 -48.66 -34.72 30.53
C LEU A 395 -50.17 -34.99 30.40
N ALA A 396 -50.73 -34.94 29.18
CA ALA A 396 -52.14 -35.17 28.88
C ALA A 396 -52.48 -36.60 28.45
N ALA A 397 -51.51 -37.52 28.45
CA ALA A 397 -51.77 -38.96 28.29
C ALA A 397 -52.60 -39.58 29.44
N VAL A 398 -52.99 -38.79 30.44
CA VAL A 398 -53.95 -39.10 31.51
C VAL A 398 -55.06 -38.04 31.46
N GLU A 399 -56.33 -38.47 31.41
CA GLU A 399 -57.54 -37.66 31.14
C GLU A 399 -57.48 -36.19 31.64
N LEU A 400 -57.62 -35.24 30.70
CA LEU A 400 -57.41 -33.81 30.91
C LEU A 400 -58.57 -33.09 31.66
N PRO A 401 -58.35 -32.46 32.82
CA PRO A 401 -59.33 -31.57 33.44
C PRO A 401 -59.49 -30.24 32.67
N GLN A 402 -60.71 -29.70 32.59
CA GLN A 402 -61.09 -28.49 31.80
C GLN A 402 -60.19 -27.26 31.99
N ASN A 403 -59.60 -27.08 33.17
CA ASN A 403 -58.70 -25.97 33.48
C ASN A 403 -57.39 -26.02 32.67
N LYS A 404 -56.90 -27.23 32.33
CA LYS A 404 -55.70 -27.41 31.51
C LYS A 404 -55.98 -27.17 30.02
N ILE A 405 -57.16 -27.54 29.51
CA ILE A 405 -57.59 -27.24 28.13
C ILE A 405 -57.68 -25.73 27.91
N LYS A 406 -58.19 -24.99 28.90
CA LYS A 406 -58.25 -23.52 28.84
C LYS A 406 -56.87 -22.88 28.81
N LYS A 407 -55.90 -23.46 29.53
CA LYS A 407 -54.49 -23.02 29.53
C LYS A 407 -53.80 -23.35 28.19
N LEU A 408 -54.06 -24.52 27.63
CA LEU A 408 -53.59 -24.92 26.29
C LEU A 408 -54.12 -23.97 25.21
N GLY A 409 -55.40 -23.59 25.28
CA GLY A 409 -56.02 -22.63 24.37
C GLY A 409 -55.42 -21.22 24.48
N GLN A 410 -55.05 -20.78 25.69
CA GLN A 410 -54.35 -19.52 25.89
C GLN A 410 -52.93 -19.54 25.30
N GLU A 411 -52.18 -20.63 25.49
CA GLU A 411 -50.83 -20.78 24.93
C GLU A 411 -50.87 -20.88 23.39
N LEU A 412 -51.84 -21.60 22.82
CA LEU A 412 -52.08 -21.64 21.36
C LEU A 412 -52.41 -20.26 20.79
N LEU A 413 -53.18 -19.44 21.51
CA LEU A 413 -53.50 -18.08 21.08
C LEU A 413 -52.27 -17.17 21.09
N VAL A 414 -51.39 -17.33 22.08
CA VAL A 414 -50.11 -16.60 22.16
C VAL A 414 -49.17 -17.02 21.04
N VAL A 415 -49.05 -18.33 20.76
CA VAL A 415 -48.27 -18.84 19.61
C VAL A 415 -48.82 -18.29 18.29
N GLY A 416 -50.13 -18.23 18.12
CA GLY A 416 -50.76 -17.60 16.95
C GLY A 416 -50.35 -16.14 16.77
N GLY A 417 -50.41 -15.34 17.85
CA GLY A 417 -49.97 -13.94 17.80
C GLY A 417 -48.48 -13.76 17.51
N LEU A 418 -47.64 -14.69 17.95
CA LEU A 418 -46.20 -14.69 17.65
C LEU A 418 -45.92 -15.06 16.18
N LEU A 419 -46.66 -16.02 15.63
CA LEU A 419 -46.58 -16.37 14.20
C LEU A 419 -47.01 -15.20 13.31
N GLU A 420 -48.03 -14.44 13.69
CA GLU A 420 -48.43 -13.21 12.99
C GLU A 420 -47.33 -12.14 13.04
N GLN A 421 -46.64 -11.99 14.19
CA GLN A 421 -45.51 -11.06 14.31
C GLN A 421 -44.32 -11.49 13.46
N PHE A 422 -44.02 -12.79 13.44
CA PHE A 422 -42.98 -13.37 12.59
C PHE A 422 -43.29 -13.15 11.10
N GLU A 423 -44.52 -13.44 10.66
CA GLU A 423 -44.94 -13.23 9.28
C GLU A 423 -44.86 -11.75 8.87
N LYS A 424 -45.22 -10.84 9.78
CA LYS A 424 -45.07 -9.38 9.58
C LYS A 424 -43.60 -8.96 9.45
N CYS A 425 -42.72 -9.50 10.29
CA CYS A 425 -41.28 -9.24 10.21
C CYS A 425 -40.69 -9.71 8.88
N VAL A 426 -41.01 -10.95 8.47
CA VAL A 426 -40.59 -11.51 7.17
C VAL A 426 -41.15 -10.68 6.02
N GLY A 427 -42.41 -10.23 6.11
CA GLY A 427 -43.03 -9.34 5.12
C GLY A 427 -42.29 -8.00 4.97
N GLN A 428 -41.93 -7.36 6.09
CA GLN A 428 -41.15 -6.13 6.09
C GLN A 428 -39.77 -6.32 5.48
N GLN A 429 -39.07 -7.40 5.83
CA GLN A 429 -37.77 -7.74 5.24
C GLN A 429 -37.87 -7.95 3.72
N ARG A 430 -38.95 -8.59 3.25
CA ARG A 430 -39.19 -8.82 1.82
C ARG A 430 -39.40 -7.51 1.06
N GLU A 431 -40.06 -6.54 1.67
CA GLU A 431 -40.32 -5.23 1.07
C GLU A 431 -39.09 -4.33 1.09
N GLU A 432 -38.31 -4.33 2.18
CA GLU A 432 -37.00 -3.66 2.22
C GLU A 432 -36.05 -4.20 1.15
N LEU A 433 -36.04 -5.51 0.94
CA LEU A 433 -35.25 -6.14 -0.12
C LEU A 433 -35.71 -5.72 -1.52
N ARG A 434 -37.01 -5.51 -1.73
CA ARG A 434 -37.56 -5.00 -2.99
C ARG A 434 -37.09 -3.58 -3.26
N HIS A 435 -37.23 -2.68 -2.28
CA HIS A 435 -36.77 -1.30 -2.39
C HIS A 435 -35.27 -1.19 -2.63
N LEU A 436 -34.46 -2.04 -1.97
CA LEU A 436 -33.01 -2.07 -2.20
C LEU A 436 -32.66 -2.49 -3.63
N LYS A 437 -33.40 -3.44 -4.22
CA LYS A 437 -33.21 -3.86 -5.62
C LYS A 437 -33.60 -2.77 -6.61
N GLU A 438 -34.72 -2.08 -6.38
CA GLU A 438 -35.15 -0.93 -7.19
C GLU A 438 -34.13 0.20 -7.14
N LEU A 439 -33.57 0.48 -5.94
CA LEU A 439 -32.52 1.47 -5.77
C LEU A 439 -31.24 1.06 -6.50
N GLU A 440 -30.86 -0.22 -6.44
CA GLU A 440 -29.69 -0.76 -7.14
C GLU A 440 -29.82 -0.62 -8.67
N GLU A 441 -31.00 -0.92 -9.22
CA GLU A 441 -31.29 -0.71 -10.65
C GLU A 441 -31.20 0.77 -11.02
N SER A 442 -31.80 1.66 -10.22
CA SER A 442 -31.69 3.11 -10.44
C SER A 442 -30.24 3.61 -10.38
N PHE A 443 -29.43 3.10 -9.46
CA PHE A 443 -28.00 3.43 -9.41
C PHE A 443 -27.25 2.95 -10.65
N LYS A 444 -27.55 1.74 -11.15
CA LYS A 444 -26.94 1.22 -12.40
C LYS A 444 -27.31 2.08 -13.61
N GLU A 445 -28.56 2.51 -13.72
CA GLU A 445 -29.00 3.43 -14.76
C GLU A 445 -28.30 4.78 -14.68
N ASN A 446 -28.20 5.34 -13.47
CA ASN A 446 -27.52 6.62 -13.25
C ASN A 446 -26.02 6.54 -13.57
N VAL A 447 -25.35 5.43 -13.20
CA VAL A 447 -23.95 5.20 -13.56
C VAL A 447 -23.79 5.08 -15.07
N GLY A 448 -24.69 4.37 -15.75
CA GLY A 448 -24.74 4.31 -17.22
C GLY A 448 -24.92 5.69 -17.85
N GLY A 449 -25.81 6.52 -17.29
CA GLY A 449 -26.04 7.90 -17.73
C GLY A 449 -24.83 8.81 -17.53
N VAL A 450 -24.17 8.72 -16.37
CA VAL A 450 -22.93 9.48 -16.08
C VAL A 450 -21.80 9.05 -17.01
N GLN A 451 -21.67 7.76 -17.29
CA GLN A 451 -20.69 7.23 -18.22
C GLN A 451 -20.98 7.71 -19.65
N HIS A 452 -22.24 7.66 -20.09
CA HIS A 452 -22.67 8.22 -21.37
C HIS A 452 -22.40 9.73 -21.47
N MET A 453 -22.66 10.50 -20.42
CA MET A 453 -22.37 11.94 -20.40
C MET A 453 -20.87 12.21 -20.47
N LYS A 454 -20.04 11.43 -19.77
CA LYS A 454 -18.57 11.50 -19.83
C LYS A 454 -18.04 11.22 -21.24
N ASP A 455 -18.62 10.23 -21.91
CA ASP A 455 -18.19 9.82 -23.26
C ASP A 455 -18.72 10.76 -24.36
N ASN A 456 -19.70 11.61 -24.06
CA ASN A 456 -20.34 12.54 -24.99
C ASN A 456 -20.24 14.03 -24.58
N VAL A 457 -19.23 14.42 -23.80
CA VAL A 457 -19.05 15.83 -23.40
C VAL A 457 -18.77 16.71 -24.63
N PRO A 458 -19.59 17.74 -24.92
CA PRO A 458 -19.37 18.62 -26.06
C PRO A 458 -18.09 19.45 -25.93
N ALA A 459 -17.35 19.63 -27.04
CA ALA A 459 -16.07 20.35 -27.08
C ALA A 459 -16.12 21.84 -26.67
N HIS A 460 -17.32 22.42 -26.50
CA HIS A 460 -17.53 23.84 -26.18
C HIS A 460 -17.96 24.13 -24.74
N MET A 461 -17.91 23.16 -23.82
CA MET A 461 -18.27 23.41 -22.42
C MET A 461 -17.22 24.33 -21.73
N PRO A 462 -17.61 25.38 -20.99
CA PRO A 462 -16.66 26.33 -20.42
C PRO A 462 -15.80 25.66 -19.33
N LYS A 463 -14.50 25.50 -19.60
CA LYS A 463 -13.53 25.13 -18.57
C LYS A 463 -13.39 26.32 -17.60
N LYS A 464 -13.79 26.10 -16.34
CA LYS A 464 -13.70 27.09 -15.26
C LYS A 464 -12.27 27.64 -15.19
N ARG A 465 -12.06 28.90 -15.58
CA ARG A 465 -10.82 29.63 -15.28
C ARG A 465 -10.77 29.90 -13.78
N GLY A 466 -9.61 29.66 -13.17
CA GLY A 466 -9.38 29.96 -11.76
C GLY A 466 -9.65 31.44 -11.43
N PRO A 467 -9.95 31.76 -10.16
CA PRO A 467 -10.39 33.09 -9.80
C PRO A 467 -9.22 34.09 -9.83
N ALA A 468 -9.39 35.14 -10.64
CA ALA A 468 -8.66 36.39 -10.53
C ALA A 468 -9.56 37.43 -9.84
N ASN A 469 -8.92 38.25 -9.02
CA ASN A 469 -9.41 39.37 -8.20
C ASN A 469 -10.68 40.12 -8.66
N GLY A 470 -11.52 40.46 -7.66
CA GLY A 470 -12.09 41.79 -7.51
C GLY A 470 -13.63 41.89 -7.49
N GLY A 471 -14.18 42.48 -6.42
CA GLY A 471 -15.44 43.22 -6.46
C GLY A 471 -16.57 42.68 -5.57
N GLU A 472 -16.84 43.37 -4.47
CA GLU A 472 -17.96 43.19 -3.55
C GLU A 472 -19.34 43.31 -4.21
N ALA A 473 -20.31 42.52 -3.75
CA ALA A 473 -21.68 42.99 -3.47
C ALA A 473 -22.40 42.01 -2.55
N ALA A 474 -22.87 42.54 -1.42
CA ALA A 474 -23.52 41.83 -0.33
C ALA A 474 -24.95 41.38 -0.68
N VAL A 475 -25.33 40.17 -0.23
CA VAL A 475 -26.71 39.85 0.14
C VAL A 475 -26.67 39.05 1.44
N LYS A 476 -27.41 39.57 2.42
CA LYS A 476 -27.57 39.08 3.79
C LYS A 476 -28.38 37.78 3.83
N GLN A 477 -27.99 36.85 4.69
CA GLN A 477 -28.92 35.90 5.29
C GLN A 477 -28.68 35.85 6.80
N ASP A 478 -29.82 35.83 7.49
CA ASP A 478 -30.03 36.06 8.91
C ASP A 478 -29.41 35.01 9.83
N GLU A 479 -29.19 35.50 11.05
CA GLU A 479 -28.55 34.86 12.19
C GLU A 479 -29.33 33.65 12.73
N ALA A 480 -28.59 32.62 13.12
CA ALA A 480 -28.94 31.79 14.28
C ALA A 480 -27.71 31.70 15.19
N VAL A 481 -27.90 32.21 16.40
CA VAL A 481 -26.92 32.47 17.46
C VAL A 481 -26.33 31.18 18.06
N GLN A 482 -25.01 31.14 18.23
CA GLN A 482 -24.33 30.36 19.26
C GLN A 482 -23.41 31.29 20.08
N PRO A 483 -23.23 31.04 21.39
CA PRO A 483 -22.88 32.08 22.35
C PRO A 483 -21.40 32.46 22.35
N ALA A 484 -21.18 33.75 22.61
CA ALA A 484 -19.90 34.43 22.68
C ALA A 484 -18.95 33.88 23.76
N GLN A 485 -17.68 33.73 23.40
CA GLN A 485 -16.57 33.92 24.33
C GLN A 485 -15.73 35.12 23.85
N GLN A 486 -15.59 36.09 24.76
CA GLN A 486 -14.86 37.33 24.60
C GLN A 486 -13.35 37.12 24.36
N PRO A 487 -12.67 38.10 23.71
CA PRO A 487 -11.26 38.00 23.37
C PRO A 487 -10.38 38.24 24.61
N VAL A 488 -9.78 37.19 25.16
CA VAL A 488 -8.72 37.33 26.16
C VAL A 488 -7.41 37.61 25.44
N ARG A 489 -6.93 38.86 25.57
CA ARG A 489 -5.54 39.27 25.35
C ARG A 489 -4.61 38.25 26.02
N LYS A 490 -3.94 37.39 25.24
CA LYS A 490 -2.80 36.61 25.75
C LYS A 490 -1.59 37.53 25.83
N SER A 491 -1.34 38.06 27.02
CA SER A 491 -0.01 38.49 27.43
C SER A 491 0.96 37.32 27.24
N ASN A 492 1.97 37.46 26.39
CA ASN A 492 3.10 36.54 26.31
C ASN A 492 3.85 36.53 27.65
N LYS A 493 3.42 35.69 28.59
CA LYS A 493 4.30 35.15 29.62
C LYS A 493 4.93 33.89 29.03
N SER A 494 6.23 33.93 28.74
CA SER A 494 7.01 32.76 28.35
C SER A 494 6.97 31.74 29.49
N CYS A 495 6.06 30.77 29.44
CA CYS A 495 5.98 29.70 30.42
C CYS A 495 7.12 28.72 30.12
N ILE A 496 8.08 28.58 31.04
CA ILE A 496 9.10 27.53 30.93
C ILE A 496 8.39 26.22 31.30
N ARG A 497 8.24 25.32 30.32
CA ARG A 497 7.68 23.99 30.51
C ARG A 497 8.46 23.21 31.56
N SER A 498 7.76 22.71 32.59
CA SER A 498 8.27 21.84 33.65
C SER A 498 7.66 20.45 33.51
N MET A 499 8.44 19.42 33.87
CA MET A 499 8.01 18.03 34.00
C MET A 499 7.06 17.87 35.19
N ASP A 500 5.93 17.20 34.99
CA ASP A 500 5.04 16.83 36.09
C ASP A 500 5.66 15.72 36.95
N VAL A 501 5.37 15.75 38.25
CA VAL A 501 5.75 14.68 39.17
C VAL A 501 5.11 13.34 38.77
N ILE A 502 5.78 12.25 39.11
CA ILE A 502 5.28 10.89 38.91
C ILE A 502 4.33 10.58 40.05
N THR A 503 3.13 10.09 39.73
CA THR A 503 2.16 9.63 40.71
C THR A 503 2.50 8.23 41.23
N LEU A 504 1.99 7.86 42.41
CA LEU A 504 2.27 6.54 42.99
C LEU A 504 1.85 5.37 42.07
N PRO A 505 0.67 5.40 41.40
CA PRO A 505 0.28 4.35 40.45
C PRO A 505 1.22 4.27 39.23
N GLU A 506 1.67 5.41 38.71
CA GLU A 506 2.64 5.44 37.60
C GLU A 506 3.98 4.84 38.03
N PHE A 507 4.41 5.08 39.27
CA PHE A 507 5.64 4.50 39.82
C PHE A 507 5.53 2.98 40.03
N GLU A 508 4.38 2.51 40.51
CA GLU A 508 4.11 1.08 40.70
C GLU A 508 4.03 0.32 39.37
N SER A 509 3.55 0.97 38.31
CA SER A 509 3.52 0.39 36.96
C SER A 509 4.91 0.17 36.33
N ILE A 510 5.98 0.80 36.88
CA ILE A 510 7.34 0.62 36.36
C ILE A 510 7.82 -0.80 36.70
N PRO A 511 8.28 -1.59 35.72
CA PRO A 511 8.77 -2.94 35.96
C PRO A 511 9.89 -3.00 37.01
N GLN A 512 9.86 -4.02 37.88
CA GLN A 512 10.78 -4.16 39.02
C GLN A 512 12.26 -4.15 38.60
N TYR A 513 12.59 -4.74 37.45
CA TYR A 513 13.96 -4.75 36.92
C TYR A 513 14.46 -3.34 36.52
N MET A 514 13.56 -2.42 36.17
CA MET A 514 13.90 -1.01 35.88
C MET A 514 13.98 -0.18 37.17
N ARG A 515 13.05 -0.42 38.11
CA ARG A 515 13.02 0.25 39.41
C ARG A 515 14.26 -0.04 40.24
N GLY A 516 14.75 -1.28 40.20
CA GLY A 516 15.89 -1.71 41.02
C GLY A 516 15.65 -1.40 42.50
N ARG A 517 16.53 -0.58 43.09
CA ARG A 517 16.41 -0.08 44.49
C ARG A 517 16.02 1.41 44.58
N VAL A 518 15.49 2.00 43.50
CA VAL A 518 15.08 3.41 43.51
C VAL A 518 13.70 3.54 44.13
N SER A 519 13.54 4.45 45.10
CA SER A 519 12.25 4.74 45.74
C SER A 519 11.45 5.80 44.97
N TYR A 520 10.14 5.86 45.24
CA TYR A 520 9.23 6.89 44.71
C TYR A 520 9.76 8.31 44.97
N ASP A 521 10.20 8.59 46.20
CA ASP A 521 10.75 9.90 46.58
C ASP A 521 12.03 10.25 45.82
N GLN A 522 12.89 9.25 45.58
CA GLN A 522 14.13 9.46 44.82
C GLN A 522 13.87 9.76 43.35
N MET A 523 12.85 9.13 42.76
CA MET A 523 12.43 9.41 41.39
C MET A 523 11.87 10.84 41.27
N ASN A 524 10.99 11.24 42.19
CA ASN A 524 10.42 12.60 42.17
C ASN A 524 11.42 13.70 42.57
N ALA A 525 12.40 13.41 43.42
CA ALA A 525 13.52 14.32 43.68
C ALA A 525 14.38 14.57 42.42
N ALA A 526 14.54 13.55 41.57
CA ALA A 526 15.22 13.70 40.29
C ALA A 526 14.40 14.54 39.30
N VAL A 527 13.07 14.36 39.24
CA VAL A 527 12.16 15.21 38.44
C VAL A 527 12.31 16.68 38.82
N GLN A 528 12.27 17.00 40.13
CA GLN A 528 12.45 18.36 40.63
C GLN A 528 13.84 18.94 40.27
N SER A 529 14.88 18.10 40.33
CA SER A 529 16.24 18.50 39.96
C SER A 529 16.36 18.84 38.47
N ILE A 530 15.74 18.05 37.60
CA ILE A 530 15.67 18.30 36.15
C ILE A 530 14.88 19.59 35.87
N ASN A 531 13.74 19.79 36.52
CA ASN A 531 12.95 21.02 36.41
C ASN A 531 13.73 22.26 36.84
N THR A 532 14.54 22.15 37.88
CA THR A 532 15.42 23.24 38.33
C THR A 532 16.45 23.59 37.26
N ALA A 533 17.09 22.58 36.64
CA ALA A 533 18.06 22.80 35.58
C ALA A 533 17.45 23.42 34.32
N VAL A 534 16.28 22.94 33.90
CA VAL A 534 15.51 23.48 32.77
C VAL A 534 15.13 24.94 33.06
N THR A 535 14.59 25.20 34.25
CA THR A 535 14.20 26.55 34.65
C THR A 535 15.39 27.51 34.65
N ALA A 536 16.55 27.09 35.17
CA ALA A 536 17.76 27.90 35.15
C ALA A 536 18.24 28.20 33.72
N LYS A 537 18.29 27.17 32.86
CA LYS A 537 18.69 27.30 31.44
C LYS A 537 17.79 28.27 30.67
N TYR A 538 16.48 28.07 30.74
CA TYR A 538 15.53 28.88 29.97
C TYR A 538 15.30 30.28 30.58
N LYS A 539 15.55 30.48 31.88
CA LYS A 539 15.68 31.83 32.46
C LYS A 539 16.84 32.60 31.84
N ILE A 540 17.99 31.95 31.62
CA ILE A 540 19.15 32.57 30.98
C ILE A 540 18.88 32.83 29.49
N LEU A 541 18.26 31.89 28.76
CA LEU A 541 17.93 32.06 27.34
C LEU A 541 16.90 33.19 27.08
N HIS A 542 15.97 33.40 28.01
CA HIS A 542 14.97 34.47 27.89
C HIS A 542 15.45 35.83 28.44
N GLN A 543 16.64 35.90 29.06
CA GLN A 543 17.22 37.16 29.52
C GLN A 543 17.79 37.98 28.35
N SER A 544 17.63 39.31 28.42
CA SER A 544 18.17 40.21 27.41
C SER A 544 19.71 40.18 27.40
N MET A 545 20.31 40.04 26.21
CA MET A 545 21.77 40.01 26.00
C MET A 545 22.52 41.22 26.58
N LYS A 546 21.83 42.35 26.77
CA LYS A 546 22.38 43.58 27.36
C LYS A 546 22.59 43.47 28.88
N THR A 547 21.88 42.56 29.54
CA THR A 547 21.86 42.39 31.01
C THR A 547 22.73 41.23 31.52
N LEU A 548 23.32 40.45 30.61
CA LEU A 548 24.10 39.25 30.96
C LEU A 548 25.55 39.58 31.31
N ASN A 549 26.03 39.03 32.43
CA ASN A 549 27.46 39.06 32.79
C ASN A 549 28.28 38.13 31.86
N ASN A 550 29.62 38.23 31.90
CA ASN A 550 30.50 37.47 31.01
C ASN A 550 30.36 35.93 31.15
N TYR A 551 30.06 35.41 32.34
CA TYR A 551 29.85 33.98 32.57
C TYR A 551 28.51 33.51 31.98
N THR A 552 27.43 34.23 32.26
CA THR A 552 26.08 33.93 31.77
C THR A 552 25.98 34.11 30.25
N ARG A 553 26.76 35.03 29.66
CA ARG A 553 26.87 35.21 28.21
C ARG A 553 27.50 33.99 27.52
N LYS A 554 28.53 33.38 28.11
CA LYS A 554 29.14 32.13 27.61
C LYS A 554 28.16 30.96 27.68
N LEU A 555 27.39 30.85 28.77
CA LEU A 555 26.34 29.84 28.90
C LEU A 555 25.22 30.03 27.88
N HIS A 556 24.77 31.26 27.68
CA HIS A 556 23.76 31.59 26.67
C HIS A 556 24.22 31.23 25.25
N GLN A 557 25.49 31.50 24.93
CA GLN A 557 26.08 31.09 23.65
C GLN A 557 26.14 29.55 23.53
N ARG A 558 26.61 28.84 24.56
CA ARG A 558 26.62 27.37 24.61
C ARG A 558 25.23 26.79 24.35
N PHE A 559 24.19 27.33 24.98
CA PHE A 559 22.82 26.84 24.81
C PHE A 559 22.32 27.02 23.38
N LYS A 560 22.64 28.13 22.71
CA LYS A 560 22.28 28.35 21.30
C LYS A 560 23.03 27.42 20.36
N GLU A 561 24.30 27.15 20.61
CA GLU A 561 25.11 26.21 19.81
C GLU A 561 24.62 24.75 19.95
N GLN A 562 23.94 24.43 21.06
CA GLN A 562 23.34 23.12 21.29
C GLN A 562 21.98 22.94 20.60
N GLU A 563 21.32 23.99 20.09
CA GLU A 563 20.04 23.86 19.39
C GLU A 563 20.21 23.18 18.01
N THR A 564 19.32 22.26 17.70
CA THR A 564 19.19 21.65 16.37
C THR A 564 17.84 22.02 15.75
N LYS A 565 17.64 21.69 14.47
CA LYS A 565 16.36 21.87 13.79
C LYS A 565 15.20 21.19 14.54
N ASP A 566 15.48 20.05 15.17
CA ASP A 566 14.49 19.22 15.88
C ASP A 566 14.21 19.69 17.32
N THR A 567 15.06 20.53 17.91
CA THR A 567 14.85 21.09 19.26
C THR A 567 14.27 22.51 19.24
N LYS A 568 14.02 23.07 18.06
CA LYS A 568 13.54 24.44 17.92
C LYS A 568 12.12 24.57 18.50
N GLY A 569 11.98 25.40 19.54
CA GLY A 569 10.71 25.62 20.23
C GLY A 569 10.36 24.57 21.29
N GLN A 570 11.27 23.62 21.59
CA GLN A 570 11.09 22.61 22.64
C GLN A 570 12.07 22.84 23.80
N ASN A 571 11.64 22.47 25.01
CA ASN A 571 12.49 22.57 26.20
C ASN A 571 13.36 21.33 26.36
N PHE A 572 14.69 21.49 26.37
CA PHE A 572 15.64 20.40 26.57
C PHE A 572 16.81 20.79 27.46
N VAL A 573 17.40 19.81 28.12
CA VAL A 573 18.65 19.93 28.88
C VAL A 573 19.66 18.88 28.45
N VAL A 574 20.94 19.17 28.62
CA VAL A 574 22.03 18.20 28.45
C VAL A 574 22.63 17.80 29.79
N GLU A 575 23.44 16.76 29.83
CA GLU A 575 24.07 16.28 31.07
C GLU A 575 24.85 17.40 31.79
N GLU A 576 25.56 18.26 31.04
CA GLU A 576 26.27 19.41 31.60
C GLU A 576 25.33 20.43 32.26
N ASP A 577 24.11 20.59 31.76
CA ASP A 577 23.12 21.51 32.34
C ASP A 577 22.61 20.96 33.68
N ILE A 578 22.36 19.64 33.73
CA ILE A 578 21.95 18.94 34.96
C ILE A 578 23.08 19.04 35.99
N ARG A 579 24.34 18.80 35.60
CA ARG A 579 25.49 18.90 36.51
C ARG A 579 25.75 20.34 36.98
N ALA A 580 25.47 21.35 36.14
CA ALA A 580 25.74 22.76 36.47
C ALA A 580 24.63 23.41 37.32
N PHE A 581 23.36 23.06 37.09
CA PHE A 581 22.21 23.75 37.70
C PHE A 581 21.40 22.91 38.68
N SER A 582 21.71 21.62 38.83
CA SER A 582 21.09 20.76 39.83
C SER A 582 22.11 20.24 40.84
N LYS A 583 21.64 19.81 42.01
CA LYS A 583 22.48 19.24 43.07
C LYS A 583 22.73 17.73 42.90
N ILE A 584 22.26 17.11 41.82
CA ILE A 584 22.34 15.65 41.63
C ILE A 584 23.61 15.26 40.86
N LYS A 585 24.26 14.18 41.30
CA LYS A 585 25.35 13.58 40.54
C LYS A 585 24.76 12.74 39.40
N VAL A 586 25.26 12.93 38.19
CA VAL A 586 24.90 12.10 37.03
C VAL A 586 25.73 10.82 37.10
N ASP A 587 25.26 9.86 37.89
CA ASP A 587 25.85 8.54 38.04
C ASP A 587 25.00 7.45 37.35
N LYS A 588 25.43 6.18 37.42
CA LYS A 588 24.66 5.05 36.85
C LYS A 588 23.25 4.94 37.41
N ARG A 589 23.02 5.39 38.65
CA ARG A 589 21.71 5.39 39.29
C ARG A 589 20.81 6.47 38.70
N PHE A 590 21.33 7.68 38.49
CA PHE A 590 20.61 8.76 37.81
C PHE A 590 20.27 8.38 36.36
N GLN A 591 21.18 7.71 35.66
CA GLN A 591 20.90 7.19 34.32
C GLN A 591 19.76 6.16 34.32
N GLY A 592 19.68 5.31 35.36
CA GLY A 592 18.54 4.43 35.59
C GLY A 592 17.23 5.20 35.80
N ILE A 593 17.27 6.32 36.51
CA ILE A 593 16.11 7.20 36.71
C ILE A 593 15.66 7.85 35.38
N LEU A 594 16.58 8.29 34.53
CA LEU A 594 16.24 8.82 33.21
C LEU A 594 15.53 7.77 32.33
N ASN A 595 15.94 6.50 32.42
CA ASN A 595 15.25 5.41 31.72
C ASN A 595 13.83 5.19 32.25
N MET A 596 13.63 5.28 33.56
CA MET A 596 12.29 5.21 34.17
C MET A 596 11.42 6.41 33.76
N LEU A 597 11.96 7.62 33.73
CA LEU A 597 11.23 8.81 33.28
C LEU A 597 10.87 8.75 31.79
N ARG A 598 11.70 8.10 30.98
CA ARG A 598 11.40 7.80 29.57
C ARG A 598 10.25 6.79 29.46
N HIS A 599 10.23 5.76 30.31
CA HIS A 599 9.13 4.80 30.37
C HIS A 599 7.80 5.47 30.74
N CYS A 600 7.80 6.38 31.73
CA CYS A 600 6.65 7.20 32.10
C CYS A 600 6.35 8.36 31.14
N GLN A 601 6.98 8.38 29.95
CA GLN A 601 6.79 9.38 28.89
C GLN A 601 6.99 10.84 29.34
N ARG A 602 7.86 11.09 30.32
CA ARG A 602 8.17 12.44 30.81
C ARG A 602 9.29 13.13 30.05
N LEU A 603 10.17 12.35 29.43
CA LEU A 603 11.28 12.86 28.64
C LEU A 603 11.60 11.96 27.44
N ARG A 604 12.21 12.55 26.41
CA ARG A 604 12.75 11.86 25.24
C ARG A 604 14.25 12.17 25.11
N GLU A 605 15.02 11.15 24.77
CA GLU A 605 16.46 11.29 24.51
C GLU A 605 16.70 11.47 23.01
N MET A 606 17.44 12.52 22.64
CA MET A 606 17.86 12.83 21.26
C MET A 606 19.39 12.86 21.20
N ARG A 607 19.99 12.00 20.38
CA ARG A 607 21.45 11.95 20.18
C ARG A 607 21.83 12.55 18.84
N GLY A 608 22.77 13.49 18.84
CA GLY A 608 23.27 14.11 17.60
C GLY A 608 24.46 15.01 17.87
N GLY A 609 25.49 14.92 17.02
CA GLY A 609 26.73 15.71 17.14
C GLY A 609 27.56 15.37 18.38
N GLY A 610 27.56 14.11 18.83
CA GLY A 610 28.27 13.67 20.04
C GLY A 610 27.62 14.12 21.36
N LEU A 611 26.43 14.74 21.32
CA LEU A 611 25.73 15.27 22.49
C LEU A 611 24.36 14.61 22.66
N THR A 612 24.04 14.24 23.90
CA THR A 612 22.74 13.70 24.31
C THR A 612 21.87 14.81 24.89
N ARG A 613 20.68 15.01 24.31
CA ARG A 613 19.70 16.02 24.70
C ARG A 613 18.47 15.34 25.30
N TYR A 614 18.09 15.73 26.50
CA TYR A 614 16.88 15.27 27.18
C TYR A 614 15.78 16.31 26.98
N MET A 615 14.86 16.02 26.08
CA MET A 615 13.71 16.86 25.76
C MET A 615 12.55 16.52 26.69
N LEU A 616 11.93 17.55 27.27
CA LEU A 616 10.73 17.44 28.10
C LEU A 616 9.49 17.28 27.21
N LEU A 617 8.65 16.30 27.52
CA LEU A 617 7.45 16.00 26.74
C LEU A 617 6.21 16.78 27.18
#